data_AF-A0A5P9QI57-F1
#
_entry.id   AF-A0A5P9QI57-F1
#
_cell.length_a   1.000
_cell.length_b   1.000
_cell.length_c   1.000
_cell.angle_alpha   90.00
_cell.angle_beta   90.00
_cell.angle_gamma   90.00
#
_symmetry.space_group_name_H-M   'P 1'
#
loop_
_entity.id
_entity.type
_entity.pdbx_description
1 polymer ?
#
loop_
_entity_poly.entity_id
_entity_poly.type
_entity_poly.pdbx_seq_one_letter_code
_entity_poly.pdbx_strand_id
1 'polypeptide(L)'
;MTAEPHAAAADHESRYVGVLVARPAEEVYAYAADPVNLPAWAAGLAAGVVQEGGRWFADSPMGRVELRFAPANAFGVLDHDVVEPDGRTTSNPLRVVPAPGGSETLARIVEECGR
;
A
#
# COMPACT_ATOMS: atom_id res chain seq x y z
N MET A 1 -36.99 3.93 -19.73
CA MET A 1 -35.86 3.46 -18.92
C MET A 1 -35.05 4.68 -18.50
N THR A 2 -35.42 5.28 -17.38
CA THR A 2 -34.64 6.33 -16.72
C THR A 2 -33.58 5.63 -15.87
N ALA A 3 -32.31 5.92 -16.10
CA ALA A 3 -31.24 5.46 -15.22
C ALA A 3 -31.41 6.15 -13.85
N GLU A 4 -31.49 5.35 -12.79
CA GLU A 4 -31.42 5.82 -11.41
C GLU A 4 -30.11 6.62 -11.22
N PRO A 5 -30.12 7.74 -10.47
CA PRO A 5 -28.89 8.43 -10.15
C PRO A 5 -27.99 7.51 -9.32
N HIS A 6 -26.78 7.25 -9.81
CA HIS A 6 -25.77 6.51 -9.06
C HIS A 6 -25.45 7.32 -7.79
N ALA A 7 -25.94 6.85 -6.64
CA ALA A 7 -25.76 7.51 -5.36
C ALA A 7 -24.25 7.66 -5.06
N ALA A 8 -23.79 8.92 -5.01
CA ALA A 8 -22.57 9.44 -4.41
C ALA A 8 -21.31 8.54 -4.44
N ALA A 9 -20.62 8.52 -5.60
CA ALA A 9 -19.16 8.34 -5.63
C ALA A 9 -18.41 9.68 -5.51
N ALA A 10 -19.04 10.72 -4.94
CA ALA A 10 -18.66 12.12 -5.13
C ALA A 10 -17.68 12.69 -4.09
N ASP A 11 -17.32 11.94 -3.05
CA ASP A 11 -16.51 12.46 -1.94
C ASP A 11 -15.10 11.84 -1.87
N HIS A 12 -14.71 10.99 -2.83
CA HIS A 12 -13.39 10.37 -2.84
C HIS A 12 -12.76 10.43 -4.25
N GLU A 13 -11.51 10.88 -4.31
CA GLU A 13 -10.70 10.87 -5.53
C GLU A 13 -9.65 9.76 -5.43
N SER A 14 -9.46 9.00 -6.51
CA SER A 14 -8.33 8.08 -6.63
C SER A 14 -7.21 8.73 -7.45
N ARG A 15 -5.98 8.67 -6.94
CA ARG A 15 -4.77 9.08 -7.66
C ARG A 15 -3.80 7.91 -7.74
N TYR A 16 -3.07 7.84 -8.85
CA TYR A 16 -2.00 6.87 -9.02
C TYR A 16 -0.67 7.61 -8.98
N VAL A 17 0.23 7.17 -8.12
CA VAL A 17 1.57 7.74 -7.98
C VAL A 17 2.56 6.73 -8.55
N GLY A 18 3.28 7.16 -9.59
CA GLY A 18 4.36 6.43 -10.24
C GLY A 18 5.72 7.05 -9.88
N VAL A 19 6.69 6.22 -9.49
CA VAL A 19 8.07 6.67 -9.24
C VAL A 19 9.05 5.71 -9.90
N LEU A 20 9.93 6.25 -10.74
CA LEU A 20 11.02 5.49 -11.36
C LEU A 20 12.15 5.25 -10.36
N VAL A 21 12.65 4.02 -10.36
CA VAL A 21 13.78 3.57 -9.54
C VAL A 21 14.84 3.00 -10.48
N ALA A 22 16.06 3.52 -10.40
CA ALA A 22 17.19 3.10 -11.23
C ALA A 22 17.81 1.76 -10.77
N ARG A 23 16.97 0.74 -10.55
CA ARG A 23 17.34 -0.64 -10.17
C ARG A 23 16.41 -1.65 -10.84
N PRO A 24 16.82 -2.91 -11.02
CA PRO A 24 15.94 -3.96 -11.53
C PRO A 24 14.70 -4.16 -10.67
N ALA A 25 13.55 -4.42 -11.31
CA ALA A 25 12.27 -4.60 -10.62
C ALA A 25 12.30 -5.72 -9.57
N GLU A 26 13.05 -6.80 -9.82
CA GLU A 26 13.21 -7.92 -8.87
C GLU A 26 13.93 -7.50 -7.58
N GLU A 27 14.95 -6.65 -7.68
CA GLU A 27 15.69 -6.16 -6.51
C GLU A 27 14.83 -5.19 -5.69
N VAL A 28 14.14 -4.27 -6.37
CA VAL A 28 13.23 -3.33 -5.72
C VAL A 28 12.08 -4.08 -5.05
N TYR A 29 11.51 -5.08 -5.72
CA TYR A 29 10.48 -5.95 -5.15
C TYR A 29 10.99 -6.70 -3.92
N ALA A 30 12.15 -7.37 -4.01
CA ALA A 30 12.71 -8.12 -2.89
C ALA A 30 12.97 -7.23 -1.66
N TYR A 31 13.45 -6.01 -1.89
CA TYR A 31 13.64 -5.03 -0.82
C TYR A 31 12.31 -4.55 -0.23
N ALA A 32 11.36 -4.13 -1.07
CA ALA A 32 10.10 -3.54 -0.62
C ALA A 32 9.11 -4.56 -0.04
N ALA A 33 9.20 -5.84 -0.44
CA ALA A 33 8.34 -6.92 0.04
C ALA A 33 8.69 -7.38 1.46
N ASP A 34 9.91 -7.12 1.94
CA ASP A 34 10.31 -7.45 3.30
C ASP A 34 9.77 -6.39 4.27
N PRO A 35 8.83 -6.74 5.18
CA PRO A 35 8.25 -5.78 6.11
C PRO A 35 9.29 -5.10 7.00
N VAL A 36 10.44 -5.72 7.26
CA VAL A 36 11.54 -5.12 8.03
C VAL A 36 12.07 -3.83 7.38
N ASN A 37 11.94 -3.70 6.05
CA ASN A 37 12.38 -2.53 5.32
C ASN A 37 11.32 -1.42 5.26
N LEU A 38 10.06 -1.67 5.68
CA LEU A 38 8.98 -0.67 5.63
C LEU A 38 9.35 0.67 6.27
N PRO A 39 9.97 0.72 7.48
CA PRO A 39 10.29 2.00 8.11
C PRO A 39 11.25 2.88 7.29
N ALA A 40 12.02 2.29 6.37
CA ALA A 40 12.97 3.01 5.53
C ALA A 40 12.31 3.79 4.37
N TRP A 41 11.07 3.44 3.99
CA TRP A 41 10.41 4.04 2.81
C TRP A 41 8.94 4.41 3.03
N ALA A 42 8.25 3.78 3.98
CA ALA A 42 6.89 4.14 4.38
C ALA A 42 6.94 5.06 5.61
N ALA A 43 6.97 6.38 5.37
CA ALA A 43 7.09 7.38 6.44
C ALA A 43 6.04 7.23 7.55
N GLY A 44 4.82 6.77 7.21
CA GLY A 44 3.76 6.48 8.18
C GLY A 44 4.06 5.33 9.15
N LEU A 45 5.14 4.58 8.92
CA LEU A 45 5.60 3.43 9.71
C LEU A 45 6.99 3.67 10.31
N ALA A 46 7.44 4.92 10.41
CA ALA A 46 8.78 5.26 10.91
C ALA A 46 9.05 4.77 12.36
N ALA A 47 8.00 4.54 13.15
CA ALA A 47 8.11 3.96 14.50
C ALA A 47 8.48 2.46 14.51
N GLY A 48 8.49 1.82 13.34
CA GLY A 48 8.82 0.40 13.18
C GLY A 48 7.60 -0.49 12.91
N VAL A 49 7.89 -1.74 12.55
CA VAL A 49 6.92 -2.83 12.46
C VAL A 49 7.37 -3.98 13.37
N VAL A 50 6.42 -4.67 13.97
CA VAL A 50 6.65 -5.82 14.85
C VAL A 50 5.93 -7.04 14.31
N GLN A 51 6.60 -8.18 14.35
CA GLN A 51 6.00 -9.47 14.05
C GLN A 51 5.58 -10.19 15.34
N GLU A 52 4.30 -10.54 15.44
CA GLU A 52 3.74 -11.29 16.56
C GLU A 52 2.84 -12.43 16.05
N GLY A 53 3.18 -13.67 16.41
CA GLY A 53 2.39 -14.85 16.01
C GLY A 53 2.24 -15.00 14.49
N GLY A 54 3.26 -14.60 13.71
CA GLY A 54 3.24 -14.65 12.25
C GLY A 54 2.49 -13.50 11.56
N ARG A 55 1.94 -12.55 12.33
CA ARG A 55 1.27 -11.34 11.81
C ARG A 55 2.15 -10.12 12.02
N TRP A 56 1.96 -9.12 11.17
CA TRP A 56 2.70 -7.87 11.24
C TRP A 56 1.84 -6.76 11.82
N PHE A 57 2.44 -5.91 12.64
CA PHE A 57 1.77 -4.82 13.31
C PHE A 57 2.62 -3.55 13.27
N ALA A 58 1.95 -2.40 13.31
CA ALA A 58 2.58 -1.11 13.45
C ALA A 58 1.78 -0.22 14.40
N ASP A 59 2.47 0.67 15.11
CA ASP A 59 1.84 1.72 15.89
C ASP A 59 1.51 2.91 14.99
N SER A 60 0.29 3.40 15.09
CA SER A 60 -0.17 4.58 14.36
C SER A 60 -0.91 5.55 15.31
N PRO A 61 -1.13 6.80 14.91
CA PRO A 61 -1.97 7.73 15.69
C PRO A 61 -3.40 7.20 15.95
N MET A 62 -3.88 6.26 15.14
CA MET A 62 -5.20 5.63 15.26
C MET A 62 -5.19 4.38 16.16
N GLY A 63 -4.03 4.04 16.74
CA GLY A 63 -3.81 2.82 17.51
C GLY A 63 -2.98 1.79 16.75
N ARG A 64 -2.89 0.59 17.32
CA ARG A 64 -2.13 -0.53 16.75
C ARG A 64 -2.88 -1.15 15.57
N VAL A 65 -2.28 -1.09 14.39
CA VAL A 65 -2.87 -1.66 13.17
C VAL A 65 -2.21 -2.98 12.79
N GLU A 66 -2.97 -3.90 12.20
CA GLU A 66 -2.44 -5.12 11.59
C GLU A 66 -2.14 -4.86 10.10
N LEU A 67 -0.98 -5.31 9.63
CA LEU A 67 -0.59 -5.25 8.23
C LEU A 67 -0.69 -6.66 7.63
N ARG A 68 -1.50 -6.80 6.58
CA ARG A 68 -1.66 -8.06 5.84
C ARG A 68 -1.17 -7.87 4.42
N PHE A 69 -0.06 -8.52 4.09
CA PHE A 69 0.59 -8.39 2.79
C PHE A 69 0.12 -9.48 1.82
N ALA A 70 0.08 -9.15 0.53
CA ALA A 70 0.00 -10.15 -0.51
C ALA A 70 1.17 -11.14 -0.38
N PRO A 71 0.96 -12.45 -0.65
CA PRO A 71 2.04 -13.42 -0.67
C PRO A 71 3.13 -13.05 -1.66
N ALA A 72 4.37 -13.48 -1.39
CA ALA A 72 5.48 -13.33 -2.31
C ALA A 72 5.12 -13.89 -3.69
N ASN A 73 5.35 -13.10 -4.73
CA ASN A 73 4.89 -13.40 -6.09
C ASN A 73 5.84 -12.83 -7.15
N ALA A 74 5.81 -13.42 -8.35
CA ALA A 74 6.63 -13.00 -9.47
C ALA A 74 6.04 -11.82 -10.28
N PHE A 75 4.88 -11.28 -9.88
CA PHE A 75 4.15 -10.25 -10.62
C PHE A 75 4.44 -8.83 -10.09
N GLY A 76 5.32 -8.71 -9.09
CA GLY A 76 5.67 -7.42 -8.49
C GLY A 76 4.56 -6.83 -7.62
N VAL A 77 3.60 -7.64 -7.16
CA VAL A 77 2.46 -7.18 -6.34
C VAL A 77 2.89 -7.06 -4.89
N LEU A 78 2.78 -5.84 -4.34
CA LEU A 78 3.04 -5.45 -2.96
C LEU A 78 1.76 -4.94 -2.27
N ASP A 79 0.60 -5.31 -2.80
CA ASP A 79 -0.70 -4.98 -2.24
C ASP A 79 -0.75 -5.39 -0.77
N HIS A 80 -1.32 -4.53 0.06
CA HIS A 80 -1.47 -4.80 1.48
C HIS A 80 -2.72 -4.16 2.05
N ASP A 81 -3.30 -4.84 3.03
CA ASP A 81 -4.40 -4.33 3.83
C ASP A 81 -3.86 -3.80 5.15
N VAL A 82 -4.34 -2.63 5.54
CA VAL A 82 -4.20 -2.08 6.88
C VAL A 82 -5.51 -2.31 7.61
N VAL A 83 -5.47 -3.08 8.70
CA VAL A 83 -6.66 -3.39 9.51
C VAL A 83 -6.59 -2.62 10.82
N GLU A 84 -7.58 -1.76 11.03
CA GLU A 84 -7.74 -0.95 12.22
C GLU A 84 -8.23 -1.79 13.42
N PRO A 85 -8.06 -1.31 14.67
CA PRO A 85 -8.52 -2.01 15.87
C PRO A 85 -10.01 -2.37 15.88
N ASP A 86 -10.84 -1.58 15.19
CA ASP A 86 -12.29 -1.80 15.07
C ASP A 86 -12.68 -2.76 13.92
N GLY A 87 -11.69 -3.27 13.17
CA GLY A 87 -11.87 -4.20 12.06
C GLY A 87 -12.06 -3.53 10.70
N ARG A 88 -12.14 -2.20 10.61
CA ARG A 88 -12.10 -1.49 9.32
C ARG A 88 -10.81 -1.84 8.59
N THR A 89 -10.91 -2.01 7.28
CA THR A 89 -9.79 -2.41 6.43
C THR A 89 -9.62 -1.42 5.28
N THR A 90 -8.41 -0.90 5.13
CA THR A 90 -8.01 -0.10 3.97
C THR A 90 -7.07 -0.91 3.09
N SER A 91 -7.49 -1.15 1.85
CA SER A 91 -6.66 -1.84 0.85
C SER A 91 -5.79 -0.85 0.09
N ASN A 92 -4.48 -1.13 0.07
CA ASN A 92 -3.44 -0.31 -0.55
C ASN A 92 -2.79 -1.09 -1.70
N PRO A 93 -3.30 -0.94 -2.94
CA PRO A 93 -2.62 -1.47 -4.11
C PRO A 93 -1.26 -0.80 -4.31
N LEU A 94 -0.22 -1.62 -4.41
CA LEU A 94 1.15 -1.19 -4.64
C LEU A 94 1.86 -2.23 -5.52
N ARG A 95 2.57 -1.76 -6.55
CA ARG A 95 3.32 -2.64 -7.45
C ARG A 95 4.69 -2.11 -7.79
N VAL A 96 5.57 -3.03 -8.15
CA VAL A 96 6.84 -2.74 -8.83
C VAL A 96 6.78 -3.40 -10.20
N VAL A 97 6.98 -2.63 -11.26
CA VAL A 97 6.97 -3.13 -12.64
C VAL A 97 8.28 -2.78 -13.36
N PRO A 98 8.76 -3.60 -14.31
CA PRO A 98 9.89 -3.23 -15.15
C PRO A 98 9.62 -1.94 -15.93
N ALA A 99 10.62 -1.06 -16.02
CA ALA A 99 10.55 0.19 -16.77
C ALA A 99 11.90 0.46 -17.47
N PRO A 100 11.95 1.27 -18.54
CA PRO A 100 13.21 1.68 -19.15
C PRO A 100 14.16 2.28 -18.11
N GLY A 101 15.39 1.74 -18.01
CA GLY A 101 16.39 2.20 -17.03
C GLY A 101 16.25 1.62 -15.62
N GLY A 102 15.29 0.73 -15.37
CA GLY A 102 15.15 0.05 -14.08
C GLY A 102 13.72 -0.48 -13.84
N SER A 103 13.01 0.15 -12.91
CA SER A 103 11.64 -0.19 -12.54
C SER A 103 10.82 1.04 -12.20
N GLU A 104 9.50 0.86 -12.12
CA GLU A 104 8.56 1.86 -11.63
C GLU A 104 7.75 1.28 -10.47
N THR A 105 7.65 2.03 -9.37
CA THR A 105 6.67 1.74 -8.31
C THR A 105 5.36 2.43 -8.62
N LEU A 106 4.24 1.74 -8.50
CA LEU A 106 2.90 2.26 -8.74
C LEU A 106 2.04 2.06 -7.50
N ALA A 107 1.59 3.14 -6.88
CA ALA A 107 0.70 3.10 -5.73
C ALA A 107 -0.63 3.77 -6.06
N ARG A 108 -1.74 3.19 -5.60
CA ARG A 108 -3.04 3.88 -5.59
C ARG A 108 -3.24 4.57 -4.25
N ILE A 109 -3.54 5.86 -4.30
CA ILE A 109 -3.93 6.68 -3.15
C ILE A 109 -5.40 7.05 -3.32
N VAL A 110 -6.19 6.94 -2.24
CA VAL A 110 -7.58 7.40 -2.19
C VAL A 110 -7.65 8.54 -1.17
N GLU A 111 -8.13 9.69 -1.60
CA GLU A 111 -8.26 10.90 -0.77
C GLU A 111 -9.73 11.26 -0.64
N GLU A 112 -10.13 11.74 0.54
CA GLU A 112 -11.43 12.39 0.72
C GLU A 112 -11.38 13.78 0.10
N CYS A 113 -12.36 14.10 -0.74
CA CYS A 113 -12.50 15.40 -1.36
C CYS A 113 -13.09 16.39 -0.33
N GLY A 114 -12.33 17.44 0.05
CA GLY A 114 -12.85 18.57 0.82
C GLY A 114 -12.41 18.72 2.29
N ARG A 115 -11.22 18.27 2.67
CA ARG A 115 -10.56 18.66 3.94
C ARG A 115 -9.38 19.60 3.71
#